data_AF-A0A8T7H9Z6-F1
#
_entry.id   AF-A0A8T7H9Z6-F1
#
_cell.length_a   1.000
_cell.length_b   1.000
_cell.length_c   1.000
_cell.angle_alpha   90.00
_cell.angle_beta   90.00
_cell.angle_gamma   90.00
#
_symmetry.space_group_name_H-M   'P 1'
#
loop_
_entity.id
_entity.type
_entity.pdbx_description
1 polymer ?
#
loop_
_entity_poly.entity_id
_entity_poly.type
_entity_poly.pdbx_seq_one_letter_code
_entity_poly.pdbx_strand_id
1 'polypeptide(L)'
;MNNKRAVELSMNFLVMIIISIAVLTMAIVFSKNLFTSAEEIRLDIDRETNERIESLLDDGSRVVIPFTRKEVRRGDLGIFGVGVLNVVDKTNFTMIVSLDSVFNNDKEDITTEARDNYITIVSANDPVEIDINEKHKFSFGVDMAKKAPSGTYLLDVKVLRENVSTTIPDVFLPYGESAVYKIFVTVP
;
A
#
# COMPACT_ATOMS: atom_id res chain seq x y z
N MET A 1 11.61 -13.56 67.17
CA MET A 1 12.44 -13.36 65.95
C MET A 1 11.70 -13.73 64.64
N ASN A 2 10.36 -13.78 64.60
CA ASN A 2 9.62 -14.23 63.41
C ASN A 2 9.26 -13.13 62.40
N ASN A 3 9.44 -11.85 62.74
CA ASN A 3 9.05 -10.74 61.87
C ASN A 3 9.99 -10.52 60.67
N LYS A 4 11.21 -11.07 60.71
CA LYS A 4 12.19 -10.91 59.61
C LYS A 4 11.80 -11.70 58.35
N ARG A 5 11.21 -12.89 58.51
CA ARG A 5 10.78 -13.74 57.38
C ARG A 5 9.58 -13.15 56.62
N ALA A 6 8.67 -12.47 57.31
CA ALA A 6 7.53 -11.82 56.69
C ALA A 6 7.94 -10.61 55.84
N VAL A 7 8.96 -9.86 56.30
CA VAL A 7 9.51 -8.69 55.58
C VAL A 7 10.32 -9.12 54.34
N GLU A 8 11.05 -10.22 54.43
CA GLU A 8 11.81 -10.76 53.29
C GLU A 8 10.88 -11.25 52.16
N LEU A 9 9.78 -11.92 52.51
CA LEU A 9 8.80 -12.40 51.54
C LEU A 9 8.09 -11.23 50.84
N SER A 10 7.70 -10.19 51.58
CA SER A 10 7.05 -9.01 50.98
C SER A 10 8.00 -8.19 50.11
N MET A 11 9.29 -8.13 50.45
CA MET A 11 10.30 -7.45 49.64
C MET A 11 10.50 -8.15 48.28
N ASN A 12 10.61 -9.48 48.25
CA ASN A 12 10.73 -10.21 46.99
C ASN A 12 9.49 -10.03 46.10
N PHE A 13 8.30 -10.10 46.70
CA PHE A 13 7.05 -9.88 45.97
C PHE A 13 6.96 -8.46 45.39
N LEU A 14 7.36 -7.44 46.16
CA LEU A 14 7.39 -6.05 45.70
C LEU A 14 8.32 -5.87 44.49
N VAL A 15 9.51 -6.47 44.53
CA VAL A 15 10.47 -6.41 43.42
C VAL A 15 9.88 -7.05 42.16
N MET A 16 9.21 -8.20 42.28
CA MET A 16 8.55 -8.85 41.13
C MET A 16 7.46 -7.97 40.51
N ILE A 17 6.67 -7.26 41.33
CA ILE A 17 5.65 -6.32 40.81
C ILE A 17 6.30 -5.20 40.02
N ILE A 18 7.37 -4.60 40.56
CA ILE A 18 8.07 -3.48 39.90
C ILE A 18 8.65 -3.94 38.54
N ILE A 19 9.28 -5.11 38.51
CA ILE A 19 9.84 -5.67 37.28
C ILE A 19 8.72 -5.96 36.27
N SER A 20 7.58 -6.52 36.72
CA SER A 20 6.46 -6.85 35.84
C SER A 20 5.85 -5.60 35.19
N ILE A 21 5.70 -4.51 35.95
CA ILE A 21 5.20 -3.22 35.43
C ILE A 21 6.20 -2.63 34.43
N ALA A 22 7.50 -2.72 34.72
CA ALA A 22 8.54 -2.23 33.81
C ALA A 22 8.54 -3.00 32.47
N VAL A 23 8.45 -4.34 32.53
CA VAL A 23 8.38 -5.20 31.33
C VAL A 23 7.11 -4.94 30.55
N LEU A 24 5.96 -4.81 31.21
CA LEU A 24 4.69 -4.49 30.56
C LEU A 24 4.76 -3.14 29.82
N THR A 25 5.37 -2.13 30.45
CA THR A 25 5.53 -0.80 29.82
C THR A 25 6.42 -0.88 28.58
N MET A 26 7.54 -1.61 28.65
CA MET A 26 8.40 -1.86 27.49
C MET A 26 7.67 -2.62 26.39
N ALA A 27 6.88 -3.64 26.74
CA ALA A 27 6.10 -4.40 25.77
C ALA A 27 5.09 -3.50 25.03
N ILE A 28 4.37 -2.63 25.75
CA ILE A 28 3.41 -1.70 25.14
C ILE A 28 4.12 -0.72 24.19
N VAL A 29 5.25 -0.14 24.59
CA VAL A 29 6.03 0.77 23.74
C VAL A 29 6.55 0.04 22.49
N PHE A 30 7.07 -1.17 22.67
CA PHE A 30 7.55 -2.00 21.56
C PHE A 30 6.42 -2.36 20.59
N SER A 31 5.26 -2.79 21.09
CA SER A 31 4.08 -3.05 20.26
C SER A 31 3.66 -1.81 19.47
N LYS A 32 3.61 -0.63 20.10
CA LYS A 32 3.28 0.62 19.39
C LYS A 32 4.26 0.93 18.26
N ASN A 33 5.55 0.71 18.47
CA ASN A 33 6.57 0.94 17.44
C ASN A 33 6.46 -0.06 16.28
N LEU A 34 6.08 -1.31 16.56
CA LEU A 34 5.81 -2.31 15.51
C LEU A 34 4.56 -1.97 14.69
N PHE A 35 3.46 -1.57 15.34
CA PHE A 35 2.22 -1.24 14.64
C PHE A 35 2.35 0.06 13.83
N THR A 36 3.00 1.10 14.36
CA THR A 36 3.25 2.34 13.60
C THR A 36 4.14 2.12 12.38
N SER A 37 5.11 1.21 12.45
CA SER A 37 5.93 0.83 11.29
C SER A 37 5.13 0.05 10.23
N ALA A 38 4.07 -0.65 10.62
CA ALA A 38 3.21 -1.40 9.71
C ALA A 38 2.11 -0.54 9.08
N GLU A 39 1.67 0.52 9.76
CA GLU A 39 0.55 1.39 9.36
C GLU A 39 1.00 2.57 8.48
N GLU A 40 2.30 2.85 8.39
CA GLU A 40 2.83 4.03 7.68
C GLU A 40 3.85 3.68 6.59
N ILE A 41 3.54 2.73 5.70
CA ILE A 41 4.14 2.77 4.36
C ILE A 41 3.45 3.91 3.59
N ARG A 42 3.75 5.15 3.97
CA ARG A 42 3.47 6.34 3.16
C ARG A 42 4.44 6.30 1.99
N LEU A 43 3.97 5.76 0.88
CA LEU A 43 4.68 5.85 -0.38
C LEU A 43 4.59 7.31 -0.85
N ASP A 44 5.63 8.07 -0.55
CA ASP A 44 5.72 9.45 -1.02
C ASP A 44 5.82 9.46 -2.54
N ILE A 45 4.73 9.89 -3.18
CA ILE A 45 4.72 10.22 -4.60
C ILE A 45 5.66 11.41 -4.80
N ASP A 46 6.57 11.31 -5.78
CA ASP A 46 7.47 12.41 -6.07
C ASP A 46 6.71 13.68 -6.51
N ARG A 47 7.32 14.85 -6.27
CA ARG A 47 6.65 16.15 -6.50
C ARG A 47 6.20 16.33 -7.95
N GLU A 48 7.00 15.87 -8.91
CA GLU A 48 6.68 15.97 -10.34
C GLU A 48 5.45 15.13 -10.71
N THR A 49 5.38 13.89 -10.23
CA THR A 49 4.21 13.02 -10.39
C THR A 49 2.97 13.66 -9.76
N ASN A 50 3.12 14.25 -8.57
CA ASN A 50 2.02 14.94 -7.89
C ASN A 50 1.49 16.14 -8.69
N GLU A 51 2.38 17.00 -9.20
CA GLU A 51 2.01 18.15 -10.03
C GLU A 51 1.33 17.71 -11.32
N ARG A 52 1.81 16.62 -11.93
CA ARG A 52 1.21 16.08 -13.15
C ARG A 52 -0.17 15.47 -12.90
N ILE A 53 -0.36 14.77 -11.79
CA ILE A 53 -1.68 14.26 -11.39
C ILE A 53 -2.67 15.41 -11.22
N GLU A 54 -2.30 16.45 -10.49
CA GLU A 54 -3.19 17.60 -10.27
C GLU A 54 -3.63 18.24 -11.58
N SER A 55 -2.67 18.51 -12.47
CA SER A 55 -2.94 19.09 -13.79
C SER A 55 -3.89 18.23 -14.62
N LEU A 56 -3.75 16.90 -14.60
CA LEU A 56 -4.61 16.01 -15.38
C LEU A 56 -6.01 15.85 -14.77
N LEU A 57 -6.12 15.92 -13.44
CA LEU A 57 -7.41 15.93 -12.74
C LEU A 57 -8.15 17.26 -12.96
N ASP A 58 -7.43 18.38 -13.05
CA ASP A 58 -8.01 19.69 -13.39
C ASP A 58 -8.62 19.73 -14.80
N ASP A 59 -8.11 18.92 -15.73
CA ASP A 59 -8.68 18.76 -17.08
C ASP A 59 -10.01 17.96 -17.09
N GLY A 60 -10.50 17.51 -15.93
CA GLY A 60 -11.76 16.79 -15.78
C GLY A 60 -11.66 15.27 -15.94
N SER A 61 -10.45 14.74 -16.04
CA SER A 61 -10.22 13.29 -16.11
C SER A 61 -10.60 12.63 -14.79
N ARG A 62 -11.46 11.60 -14.84
CA ARG A 62 -11.95 10.91 -13.63
C ARG A 62 -10.89 10.08 -12.91
N VAL A 63 -10.01 9.44 -13.68
CA VAL A 63 -8.89 8.63 -13.17
C VAL A 63 -7.67 8.91 -14.03
N VAL A 64 -6.52 9.17 -13.41
CA VAL A 64 -5.29 9.52 -14.12
C VAL A 64 -4.10 8.77 -13.55
N ILE A 65 -3.22 8.33 -14.45
CA ILE A 65 -1.92 7.74 -14.11
C ILE A 65 -0.89 8.46 -14.98
N PRO A 66 -0.13 9.42 -14.43
CA PRO A 66 0.71 10.31 -15.24
C PRO A 66 1.84 9.56 -15.95
N PHE A 67 2.33 8.49 -15.32
CA PHE A 67 3.42 7.67 -15.83
C PHE A 67 2.98 6.21 -15.91
N THR A 68 2.71 5.74 -17.12
CA THR A 68 2.40 4.34 -17.38
C THR A 68 3.65 3.49 -17.59
N ARG A 69 4.84 4.08 -17.66
CA ARG A 69 6.11 3.37 -17.77
C ARG A 69 7.13 3.93 -16.79
N LYS A 70 7.82 3.05 -16.06
CA LYS A 70 8.94 3.43 -15.18
C LYS A 70 10.01 2.35 -15.21
N GLU A 71 11.28 2.77 -15.21
CA GLU A 71 12.40 1.86 -14.97
C GLU A 71 12.57 1.68 -13.47
N VAL A 72 12.66 0.43 -13.01
CA VAL A 72 12.88 0.08 -11.60
C VAL A 72 14.04 -0.90 -11.54
N ARG A 73 15.08 -0.55 -10.77
CA ARG A 73 16.26 -1.40 -10.64
C ARG A 73 16.00 -2.53 -9.65
N ARG A 74 16.78 -3.60 -9.78
CA ARG A 74 16.72 -4.76 -8.89
C ARG A 74 17.07 -4.34 -7.45
N GLY A 75 16.21 -4.67 -6.50
CA GLY A 75 16.34 -4.29 -5.10
C GLY A 75 15.81 -2.88 -4.77
N ASP A 76 15.28 -2.15 -5.76
CA ASP A 76 14.69 -0.83 -5.56
C ASP A 76 13.15 -0.91 -5.58
N LEU A 77 12.53 0.06 -4.93
CA LEU A 77 11.08 0.26 -4.88
C LEU A 77 10.67 1.33 -5.91
N GLY A 78 9.89 0.96 -6.91
CA GLY A 78 9.28 1.89 -7.85
C GLY A 78 7.93 2.38 -7.34
N ILE A 79 7.80 3.67 -7.03
CA ILE A 79 6.53 4.28 -6.61
C ILE A 79 5.76 4.84 -7.82
N PHE A 80 4.46 4.59 -7.85
CA PHE A 80 3.50 5.09 -8.83
C PHE A 80 2.34 5.81 -8.13
N GLY A 81 1.83 6.86 -8.76
CA GLY A 81 0.67 7.61 -8.30
C GLY A 81 -0.53 7.42 -9.22
N VAL A 82 -1.71 7.36 -8.63
CA VAL A 82 -2.99 7.29 -9.33
C VAL A 82 -3.91 8.36 -8.76
N GLY A 83 -4.30 9.31 -9.60
CA GLY A 83 -5.27 10.35 -9.24
C GLY A 83 -6.69 9.90 -9.52
N VAL A 84 -7.60 10.21 -8.61
CA VAL A 84 -9.05 9.96 -8.75
C VAL A 84 -9.79 11.26 -8.47
N LEU A 85 -10.64 11.68 -9.40
CA LEU A 85 -11.60 12.76 -9.21
C LEU A 85 -13.00 12.13 -9.08
N ASN A 86 -13.65 12.34 -7.93
CA ASN A 86 -15.01 11.87 -7.74
C ASN A 86 -16.00 12.84 -8.39
N VAL A 87 -16.70 12.40 -9.45
CA VAL A 87 -17.76 13.19 -10.11
C VAL A 87 -19.16 12.63 -9.84
N VAL A 88 -19.28 11.67 -8.92
CA VAL A 88 -20.53 11.04 -8.50
C VAL A 88 -20.78 11.33 -7.01
N ASP A 89 -21.75 10.66 -6.40
CA ASP A 89 -22.05 10.82 -4.98
C ASP A 89 -20.84 10.49 -4.09
N LYS A 90 -20.86 11.02 -2.86
CA LYS A 90 -19.90 10.69 -1.79
C LYS A 90 -19.89 9.18 -1.58
N THR A 91 -18.74 8.55 -1.79
CA THR A 91 -18.60 7.09 -1.75
C THR A 91 -17.16 6.67 -1.48
N ASN A 92 -16.98 5.39 -1.16
CA ASN A 92 -15.67 4.79 -0.95
C ASN A 92 -15.03 4.36 -2.26
N PHE A 93 -13.73 4.61 -2.40
CA PHE A 93 -12.92 4.18 -3.52
C PHE A 93 -11.80 3.28 -3.04
N THR A 94 -11.46 2.26 -3.82
CA THR A 94 -10.30 1.41 -3.59
C THR A 94 -9.54 1.21 -4.89
N MET A 95 -8.24 0.96 -4.77
CA MET A 95 -7.36 0.68 -5.89
C MET A 95 -6.83 -0.74 -5.76
N ILE A 96 -6.98 -1.53 -6.82
CA ILE A 96 -6.42 -2.88 -6.90
C ILE A 96 -5.33 -2.89 -7.96
N VAL A 97 -4.15 -3.35 -7.57
CA VAL A 97 -3.01 -3.54 -8.48
C VAL A 97 -2.65 -5.01 -8.53
N SER A 98 -2.51 -5.55 -9.74
CA SER A 98 -2.21 -6.97 -9.95
C SER A 98 -1.21 -7.17 -11.07
N LEU A 99 -0.39 -8.23 -10.98
CA LEU A 99 0.54 -8.61 -12.03
C LEU A 99 -0.19 -9.35 -13.16
N ASP A 100 -0.19 -8.76 -14.35
CA ASP A 100 -0.78 -9.33 -15.57
C ASP A 100 0.19 -10.31 -16.24
N SER A 101 1.32 -9.79 -16.73
CA SER A 101 2.31 -10.59 -17.46
C SER A 101 3.75 -10.08 -17.25
N VAL A 102 4.75 -10.94 -17.45
CA VAL A 102 6.17 -10.58 -17.39
C VAL A 102 6.89 -11.16 -18.60
N PHE A 103 7.62 -10.31 -19.31
CA PHE A 103 8.43 -10.69 -20.47
C PHE A 103 9.90 -10.40 -20.22
N ASN A 104 10.77 -11.38 -20.45
CA ASN A 104 12.23 -11.16 -20.40
C ASN A 104 12.74 -10.40 -21.65
N ASN A 105 14.05 -10.15 -21.72
CA ASN A 105 14.66 -9.46 -22.87
C ASN A 105 14.52 -10.23 -24.20
N ASP A 106 14.39 -11.56 -24.12
CA ASP A 106 14.16 -12.44 -25.26
C ASP A 106 12.67 -12.52 -25.66
N LYS A 107 11.81 -11.75 -24.97
CA LYS A 107 10.35 -11.69 -25.14
C LYS A 107 9.63 -12.98 -24.77
N GLU A 108 10.27 -13.84 -23.98
CA GLU A 108 9.64 -15.02 -23.41
C GLU A 108 8.78 -14.63 -22.22
N ASP A 109 7.61 -15.24 -22.11
CA ASP A 109 6.69 -15.05 -20.98
C ASP A 109 7.19 -15.87 -19.78
N ILE A 110 7.57 -15.16 -18.72
CA ILE A 110 8.06 -15.71 -17.45
C ILE A 110 7.15 -15.36 -16.28
N THR A 111 5.87 -15.06 -16.56
CA THR A 111 4.90 -14.56 -15.57
C THR A 111 4.77 -15.46 -14.34
N THR A 112 4.71 -16.78 -14.55
CA THR A 112 4.52 -17.76 -13.47
C THR A 112 5.68 -17.75 -12.48
N GLU A 113 6.92 -17.69 -12.97
CA GLU A 113 8.11 -17.66 -12.11
C GLU A 113 8.21 -16.32 -11.37
N ALA A 114 7.84 -15.24 -12.06
CA ALA A 114 7.96 -13.89 -11.53
C ALA A 114 6.96 -13.55 -10.43
N ARG A 115 5.71 -14.03 -10.57
CA ARG A 115 4.62 -13.72 -9.64
C ARG A 115 4.96 -14.04 -8.18
N ASP A 116 5.70 -15.12 -7.95
CA ASP A 116 5.97 -15.60 -6.59
C ASP A 116 7.36 -15.20 -6.06
N ASN A 117 8.26 -14.70 -6.92
CA ASN A 117 9.69 -14.61 -6.58
C ASN A 117 10.36 -13.27 -6.84
N TYR A 118 9.83 -12.46 -7.76
CA TYR A 118 10.59 -11.34 -8.34
C TYR A 118 9.97 -9.98 -8.11
N ILE A 119 8.67 -9.92 -7.83
CA ILE A 119 7.93 -8.68 -7.66
C ILE A 119 7.02 -8.77 -6.44
N THR A 120 7.07 -7.73 -5.61
CA THR A 120 6.09 -7.51 -4.55
C THR A 120 5.37 -6.21 -4.84
N ILE A 121 4.04 -6.25 -4.89
CA ILE A 121 3.21 -5.06 -5.05
C ILE A 121 2.79 -4.60 -3.66
N VAL A 122 3.06 -3.34 -3.35
CA VAL A 122 2.74 -2.72 -2.06
C VAL A 122 1.68 -1.64 -2.32
N SER A 123 0.46 -1.82 -1.83
CA SER A 123 -0.61 -0.84 -1.98
C SER A 123 -1.43 -0.73 -0.70
N ALA A 124 -1.87 0.49 -0.38
CA ALA A 124 -2.93 0.68 0.59
C ALA A 124 -4.25 0.27 -0.08
N ASN A 125 -4.82 -0.84 0.37
CA ASN A 125 -6.07 -1.39 -0.19
C ASN A 125 -7.31 -0.91 0.56
N ASP A 126 -7.13 -0.14 1.64
CA ASP A 126 -8.23 0.34 2.46
C ASP A 126 -9.10 1.30 1.64
N PRO A 127 -10.43 1.09 1.63
CA PRO A 127 -11.33 2.01 0.95
C PRO A 127 -11.22 3.41 1.55
N VAL A 128 -11.14 4.41 0.68
CA VAL A 128 -11.09 5.83 1.05
C VAL A 128 -12.38 6.50 0.61
N GLU A 129 -13.05 7.14 1.56
CA GLU A 129 -14.21 7.98 1.26
C GLU A 129 -13.77 9.27 0.56
N ILE A 130 -14.38 9.60 -0.58
CA ILE A 130 -14.09 10.82 -1.34
C ILE A 130 -15.39 11.57 -1.57
N ASP A 131 -15.45 12.85 -1.18
CA ASP A 131 -16.65 13.68 -1.41
C ASP A 131 -16.82 14.02 -2.90
N ILE A 132 -18.04 14.45 -3.26
CA ILE A 132 -18.33 14.87 -4.64
C ILE A 132 -17.46 16.07 -5.04
N ASN A 133 -16.87 15.99 -6.24
CA ASN A 133 -15.89 16.94 -6.79
C ASN A 133 -14.57 17.05 -6.01
N GLU A 134 -14.31 16.14 -5.07
CA GLU A 134 -12.99 16.04 -4.44
C GLU A 134 -12.04 15.15 -5.24
N LYS A 135 -10.76 15.44 -5.07
CA LYS A 135 -9.65 14.70 -5.65
C LYS A 135 -8.95 13.92 -4.56
N HIS A 136 -8.56 12.69 -4.89
CA HIS A 136 -7.70 11.88 -4.04
C HIS A 136 -6.56 11.28 -4.86
N LYS A 137 -5.45 10.99 -4.18
CA LYS A 137 -4.27 10.38 -4.79
C LYS A 137 -3.97 9.08 -4.08
N PHE A 138 -4.10 7.99 -4.80
CA PHE A 138 -3.60 6.70 -4.36
C PHE A 138 -2.15 6.55 -4.80
N SER A 139 -1.39 5.81 -4.01
CA SER A 139 -0.02 5.43 -4.33
C SER A 139 0.13 3.93 -4.20
N PHE A 140 0.90 3.33 -5.10
CA PHE A 140 1.36 1.95 -4.93
C PHE A 140 2.84 1.84 -5.30
N GLY A 141 3.48 0.85 -4.71
CA GLY A 141 4.88 0.56 -4.83
C GLY A 141 5.07 -0.78 -5.50
N VAL A 142 6.11 -0.88 -6.29
CA VAL A 142 6.53 -2.09 -6.96
C VAL A 142 7.95 -2.38 -6.51
N ASP A 143 8.09 -3.29 -5.56
CA ASP A 143 9.38 -3.73 -5.03
C ASP A 143 9.92 -4.86 -5.90
N MET A 144 11.11 -4.65 -6.47
CA MET A 144 11.76 -5.60 -7.35
C MET A 144 12.81 -6.38 -6.57
N ALA A 145 12.71 -7.71 -6.56
CA ALA A 145 13.70 -8.54 -5.92
C ALA A 145 15.09 -8.34 -6.54
N LYS A 146 16.16 -8.45 -5.74
CA LYS A 146 17.55 -8.37 -6.24
C LYS A 146 17.88 -9.39 -7.34
N LYS A 147 17.16 -10.52 -7.34
CA LYS A 147 17.28 -11.63 -8.30
C LYS A 147 16.28 -11.55 -9.47
N ALA A 148 15.49 -10.47 -9.56
CA ALA A 148 14.51 -10.30 -10.63
C ALA A 148 15.22 -10.29 -12.00
N PRO A 149 14.74 -11.08 -12.99
CA PRO A 149 15.27 -11.05 -14.34
C PRO A 149 15.02 -9.69 -14.99
N SER A 150 15.94 -9.26 -15.86
CA SER A 150 15.72 -8.09 -16.71
C SER A 150 14.55 -8.35 -17.68
N GLY A 151 13.71 -7.35 -17.86
CA GLY A 151 12.52 -7.49 -18.69
C GLY A 151 11.47 -6.40 -18.46
N THR A 152 10.27 -6.64 -18.95
CA THR A 152 9.11 -5.77 -18.76
C THR A 152 8.01 -6.51 -18.00
N TYR A 153 7.62 -5.93 -16.86
CA TYR A 153 6.54 -6.40 -16.02
C TYR A 153 5.31 -5.53 -16.30
N LEU A 154 4.21 -6.17 -16.67
CA LEU A 154 2.93 -5.53 -16.97
C LEU A 154 2.00 -5.66 -15.76
N LEU A 155 1.53 -4.52 -15.27
CA LEU A 155 0.63 -4.43 -14.13
C LEU A 155 -0.73 -3.91 -14.58
N ASP A 156 -1.77 -4.48 -13.98
CA ASP A 156 -3.15 -4.06 -14.09
C ASP A 156 -3.53 -3.24 -12.86
N VAL A 157 -3.88 -1.97 -13.09
CA VAL A 157 -4.44 -1.08 -12.08
C VAL A 157 -5.92 -0.89 -12.34
N LYS A 158 -6.74 -1.15 -11.33
CA LYS A 158 -8.18 -0.94 -11.36
C LYS A 158 -8.56 -0.02 -10.21
N VAL A 159 -9.27 1.06 -10.52
CA VAL A 159 -9.91 1.89 -9.52
C VAL A 159 -11.36 1.45 -9.44
N LEU A 160 -11.82 1.13 -8.24
CA LEU A 160 -13.18 0.72 -7.99
C LEU A 160 -13.85 1.71 -7.04
N ARG A 161 -15.15 1.92 -7.23
CA ARG A 161 -16.01 2.68 -6.32
C ARG A 161 -17.04 1.76 -5.68
N GLU A 162 -17.45 2.05 -4.46
CA GLU A 162 -18.52 1.35 -3.80
C GLU A 162 -19.87 1.67 -4.46
N ASN A 163 -20.72 0.66 -4.59
CA ASN A 163 -22.07 0.80 -5.12
C ASN A 163 -23.05 1.19 -3.99
N VAL A 164 -23.26 2.49 -3.82
CA VAL A 164 -24.17 3.05 -2.79
C VAL A 164 -25.65 2.68 -3.05
N SER A 165 -26.00 2.19 -4.26
CA SER A 165 -27.39 1.92 -4.64
C SER A 165 -27.87 0.50 -4.34
N THR A 166 -27.02 -0.41 -3.87
CA THR A 166 -27.41 -1.81 -3.63
C THR A 166 -27.75 -2.08 -2.17
N THR A 167 -28.79 -2.87 -1.94
CA THR A 167 -29.13 -3.46 -0.62
C THR A 167 -28.04 -4.41 -0.09
N ILE A 168 -27.01 -4.66 -0.89
CA ILE A 168 -25.84 -5.47 -0.56
C ILE A 168 -24.67 -4.49 -0.36
N PRO A 169 -24.14 -4.34 0.87
CA PRO A 169 -22.94 -3.56 1.12
C PRO A 169 -21.72 -4.19 0.45
N ASP A 170 -20.64 -3.42 0.26
CA ASP A 170 -19.32 -3.90 -0.21
C ASP A 170 -19.24 -4.35 -1.68
N VAL A 171 -20.17 -3.94 -2.53
CA VAL A 171 -20.06 -4.19 -3.99
C VAL A 171 -19.27 -3.06 -4.65
N PHE A 172 -18.07 -3.38 -5.13
CA PHE A 172 -17.21 -2.43 -5.82
C PHE A 172 -17.35 -2.54 -7.35
N LEU A 173 -17.55 -1.40 -8.00
CA LEU A 173 -17.71 -1.27 -9.46
C LEU A 173 -16.51 -0.53 -10.06
N PRO A 174 -16.05 -0.90 -11.28
CA PRO A 174 -15.01 -0.15 -11.98
C PRO A 174 -15.34 1.33 -12.12
N TYR A 175 -14.35 2.19 -11.88
CA TYR A 175 -14.46 3.65 -11.98
C TYR A 175 -13.43 4.21 -12.97
N GLY A 176 -13.87 5.18 -13.78
CA GLY A 176 -13.06 5.80 -14.84
C GLY A 176 -13.51 5.42 -16.25
N GLU A 177 -12.68 5.77 -17.24
CA GLU A 177 -12.95 5.51 -18.67
C GLU A 177 -12.52 4.10 -19.08
N SER A 178 -11.43 3.61 -18.50
CA SER A 178 -10.98 2.22 -18.67
C SER A 178 -11.32 1.41 -17.42
N ALA A 179 -11.75 0.17 -17.63
CA ALA A 179 -11.90 -0.80 -16.55
C ALA A 179 -10.55 -1.24 -15.97
N VAL A 180 -9.47 -1.12 -16.75
CA VAL A 180 -8.11 -1.54 -16.40
C VAL A 180 -7.09 -0.59 -17.03
N TYR A 181 -6.18 -0.05 -16.22
CA TYR A 181 -5.06 0.75 -16.68
C TYR A 181 -3.80 -0.11 -16.66
N LYS A 182 -3.07 -0.16 -17.78
CA LYS A 182 -1.84 -0.95 -17.93
C LYS A 182 -0.62 -0.11 -17.57
N ILE A 183 0.23 -0.65 -16.69
CA ILE A 183 1.50 -0.04 -16.29
C ILE A 183 2.66 -0.97 -16.62
N PHE A 184 3.72 -0.41 -17.19
CA PHE A 184 4.92 -1.08 -17.63
C PHE A 184 6.07 -0.76 -16.69
N VAL A 185 6.57 -1.76 -15.99
CA VAL A 185 7.79 -1.65 -15.18
C VAL A 185 8.92 -2.32 -15.93
N THR A 186 9.93 -1.57 -16.31
CA THR A 186 11.12 -2.11 -16.99
C THR A 186 12.24 -2.32 -15.97
N VAL A 187 12.78 -3.53 -15.93
CA VAL A 187 13.93 -3.89 -15.09
C VAL A 187 15.14 -4.07 -16.00
N PRO A 188 16.22 -3.28 -15.82
CA PRO A 188 17.44 -3.42 -16.62
C PRO A 188 18.24 -4.68 -16.28
#